data_AF-A0A2K3DZT5-F1
#
_entry.id   AF-A0A2K3DZT5-F1
#
_cell.length_a   1.000
_cell.length_b   1.000
_cell.length_c   1.000
_cell.angle_alpha   90.00
_cell.angle_beta   90.00
_cell.angle_gamma   90.00
#
_symmetry.space_group_name_H-M   'P 1'
#
loop_
_entity.id
_entity.type
_entity.pdbx_description
1 polymer ?
#
loop_
_entity_poly.entity_id
_entity_poly.type
_entity_poly.pdbx_seq_one_letter_code
_entity_poly.pdbx_strand_id
1 'polypeptide(L)'
;MASQTEVIDAVNAAATSFGMDGTELEQLLGYVASMPADEYRDFTSPGVQDPKAILELVRSRFKAQEGVASGSQHSASITAVPAAGAPAPTAPPYVDMAMLKDLLAEQARSLKDGLAEQARSLKDALAEQARLQNAALAEQARLQNDTLARSLAEQARSLKDALAEQARLQNAALAEQARLQNDALARSLAEQARSLKDALAEQTRSLTAKVQEVLVDNAQRRHHPGAYLRREWAMSKAAVPKEKKVL
;
A
#
# COMPACT_ATOMS: atom_id res chain seq x y z
N MET A 1 -33.06 11.45 -15.87
CA MET A 1 -33.03 10.17 -16.62
C MET A 1 -31.60 10.04 -17.07
N ALA A 2 -30.94 8.91 -16.83
CA ALA A 2 -29.59 8.75 -17.38
C ALA A 2 -29.67 8.82 -18.90
N SER A 3 -28.78 9.60 -19.48
CA SER A 3 -28.57 9.56 -20.92
C SER A 3 -27.78 8.31 -21.29
N GLN A 4 -27.98 7.81 -22.52
CA GLN A 4 -27.20 6.70 -23.06
C GLN A 4 -25.69 6.95 -22.92
N THR A 5 -25.27 8.20 -23.10
CA THR A 5 -23.88 8.65 -22.94
C THR A 5 -23.37 8.44 -21.51
N GLU A 6 -24.17 8.76 -20.49
CA GLU A 6 -23.78 8.56 -19.08
C GLU A 6 -23.57 7.08 -18.74
N VAL A 7 -24.37 6.18 -19.30
CA VAL A 7 -24.23 4.73 -19.05
C VAL A 7 -23.00 4.18 -19.78
N ILE A 8 -22.75 4.62 -21.01
CA ILE A 8 -21.54 4.27 -21.77
C ILE A 8 -20.29 4.74 -21.02
N ASP A 9 -20.27 5.98 -20.54
CA ASP A 9 -19.15 6.53 -19.78
C ASP A 9 -18.93 5.78 -18.46
N ALA A 10 -20.00 5.41 -17.77
CA ALA A 10 -19.92 4.64 -16.53
C ALA A 10 -19.39 3.21 -16.76
N VAL A 11 -19.82 2.54 -17.83
CA VAL A 11 -19.33 1.20 -18.22
C VAL A 11 -17.87 1.27 -18.65
N ASN A 12 -17.47 2.30 -19.39
CA ASN A 12 -16.10 2.49 -19.82
C ASN A 12 -15.15 2.80 -18.63
N ALA A 13 -15.60 3.65 -17.70
CA ALA A 13 -14.88 3.94 -16.46
C ALA A 13 -14.74 2.68 -15.58
N ALA A 14 -15.81 1.88 -15.49
CA ALA A 14 -15.79 0.61 -14.78
C ALA A 14 -14.81 -0.38 -15.42
N ALA A 15 -14.89 -0.59 -16.73
CA ALA A 15 -13.98 -1.47 -17.46
C ALA A 15 -12.52 -1.06 -17.29
N THR A 16 -12.23 0.24 -17.37
CA THR A 16 -10.89 0.79 -17.13
C THR A 16 -10.40 0.50 -15.72
N SER A 17 -11.27 0.64 -14.71
CA SER A 17 -10.91 0.33 -13.30
C SER A 17 -10.61 -1.14 -13.04
N PHE A 18 -11.12 -2.05 -13.88
CA PHE A 18 -10.85 -3.48 -13.83
C PHE A 18 -9.78 -3.96 -14.82
N GLY A 19 -9.14 -3.04 -15.55
CA GLY A 19 -8.14 -3.38 -16.56
C GLY A 19 -8.70 -4.20 -17.72
N MET A 20 -10.00 -4.05 -18.02
CA MET A 20 -10.66 -4.73 -19.12
C MET A 20 -10.44 -3.95 -20.41
N ASP A 21 -9.69 -4.54 -21.35
CA ASP A 21 -9.41 -4.00 -22.67
C ASP A 21 -9.74 -5.00 -23.80
N GLY A 22 -9.83 -4.52 -25.03
CA GLY A 22 -10.03 -5.34 -26.22
C GLY A 22 -11.49 -5.68 -26.55
N THR A 23 -11.68 -6.83 -27.21
CA THR A 23 -12.94 -7.22 -27.88
C THR A 23 -14.13 -7.39 -26.94
N GLU A 24 -13.91 -7.79 -25.68
CA GLU A 24 -14.98 -7.92 -24.68
C GLU A 24 -15.58 -6.56 -24.32
N LEU A 25 -14.73 -5.52 -24.19
CA LEU A 25 -15.19 -4.16 -23.93
C LEU A 25 -15.97 -3.59 -25.13
N GLU A 26 -15.47 -3.80 -26.34
CA GLU A 26 -16.16 -3.33 -27.56
C GLU A 26 -17.54 -3.97 -27.73
N GLN A 27 -17.69 -5.26 -27.41
CA GLN A 27 -18.97 -5.97 -27.45
C GLN A 27 -19.95 -5.44 -26.40
N LEU A 28 -19.49 -5.20 -25.16
CA LEU A 28 -20.32 -4.66 -24.08
C LEU A 28 -20.74 -3.22 -24.37
N LEU A 29 -19.84 -2.37 -24.87
CA LEU A 29 -20.17 -1.01 -25.28
C LEU A 29 -21.12 -0.99 -26.48
N GLY A 30 -20.93 -1.88 -27.46
CA GLY A 30 -21.85 -2.05 -28.59
C GLY A 30 -23.26 -2.47 -28.14
N TYR A 31 -23.34 -3.37 -27.16
CA TYR A 31 -24.62 -3.79 -26.56
C TYR A 31 -25.32 -2.63 -25.85
N VAL A 32 -24.61 -1.88 -25.00
CA VAL A 32 -25.16 -0.70 -24.30
C VAL A 32 -25.59 0.37 -25.30
N ALA A 33 -24.86 0.57 -26.40
CA ALA A 33 -25.25 1.50 -27.46
C ALA A 33 -26.51 1.06 -28.24
N SER A 34 -26.84 -0.24 -28.22
CA SER A 34 -28.04 -0.80 -28.85
C SER A 34 -29.26 -0.86 -27.93
N MET A 35 -29.09 -0.53 -26.65
CA MET A 35 -30.12 -0.68 -25.62
C MET A 35 -31.22 0.39 -25.76
N PRO A 36 -32.51 0.03 -25.60
CA PRO A 36 -33.60 1.00 -25.71
C PRO A 36 -33.66 1.94 -24.51
N ALA A 37 -34.21 3.15 -24.72
CA ALA A 37 -34.09 4.27 -23.78
C ALA A 37 -34.71 4.03 -22.39
N ASP A 38 -35.67 3.13 -22.31
CA ASP A 38 -36.39 2.70 -21.12
C ASP A 38 -35.56 1.79 -20.20
N GLU A 39 -34.59 1.06 -20.75
CA GLU A 39 -33.70 0.16 -20.00
C GLU A 39 -32.56 0.89 -19.26
N TYR A 40 -32.23 2.14 -19.64
CA TYR A 40 -31.19 2.93 -18.95
C TYR A 40 -31.55 3.33 -17.51
N ARG A 41 -32.83 3.20 -17.12
CA ARG A 41 -33.30 3.55 -15.77
C ARG A 41 -32.71 2.63 -14.70
N ASP A 42 -32.45 1.37 -15.03
CA ASP A 42 -31.93 0.37 -14.11
C ASP A 42 -30.51 0.75 -13.62
N PHE A 43 -29.75 1.50 -14.43
CA PHE A 43 -28.40 1.98 -14.11
C PHE A 43 -28.38 3.23 -13.21
N THR A 44 -29.52 3.86 -12.95
CA THR A 44 -29.62 5.08 -12.11
C THR A 44 -30.05 4.81 -10.67
N SER A 45 -30.25 3.56 -10.30
CA SER A 45 -30.60 3.22 -8.92
C SER A 45 -29.44 3.56 -7.97
N PRO A 46 -29.68 4.15 -6.79
CA PRO A 46 -28.63 4.61 -5.88
C PRO A 46 -27.70 3.50 -5.34
N GLY A 47 -28.01 2.22 -5.59
CA GLY A 47 -27.13 1.08 -5.32
C GLY A 47 -26.18 0.70 -6.46
N VAL A 48 -26.28 1.32 -7.64
CA VAL A 48 -25.54 1.01 -8.88
C VAL A 48 -24.50 2.10 -9.18
N GLN A 49 -23.87 2.66 -8.14
CA GLN A 49 -22.71 3.55 -8.28
C GLN A 49 -21.37 2.81 -8.10
N ASP A 50 -21.42 1.53 -7.73
CA ASP A 50 -20.23 0.68 -7.73
C ASP A 50 -19.87 0.29 -9.17
N PRO A 51 -18.67 0.63 -9.67
CA PRO A 51 -18.20 0.24 -11.01
C PRO A 51 -18.33 -1.27 -11.26
N LYS A 52 -18.16 -2.09 -10.20
CA LYS A 52 -18.29 -3.55 -10.31
C LYS A 52 -19.74 -3.98 -10.58
N ALA A 53 -20.69 -3.37 -9.89
CA ALA A 53 -22.10 -3.69 -10.02
C ALA A 53 -22.64 -3.31 -11.40
N ILE A 54 -22.18 -2.18 -11.95
CA ILE A 54 -22.50 -1.73 -13.31
C ILE A 54 -22.02 -2.77 -14.32
N LEU A 55 -20.76 -3.20 -14.23
CA LEU A 55 -20.17 -4.14 -15.18
C LEU A 55 -20.85 -5.52 -15.13
N GLU A 56 -21.13 -6.03 -13.92
CA GLU A 56 -21.85 -7.31 -13.73
C GLU A 56 -23.29 -7.24 -14.27
N LEU A 57 -23.99 -6.12 -14.08
CA LEU A 57 -25.34 -5.92 -14.59
C LEU A 57 -25.36 -5.96 -16.13
N VAL A 58 -24.47 -5.22 -16.80
CA VAL A 58 -24.36 -5.23 -18.26
C VAL A 58 -24.00 -6.63 -18.77
N ARG A 59 -23.03 -7.31 -18.13
CA ARG A 59 -22.58 -8.64 -18.53
C ARG A 59 -23.67 -9.70 -18.36
N SER A 60 -24.45 -9.62 -17.28
CA SER A 60 -25.58 -10.53 -17.05
C SER A 60 -26.67 -10.33 -18.10
N ARG A 61 -26.96 -9.08 -18.49
CA ARG A 61 -27.97 -8.76 -19.51
C ARG A 61 -27.54 -9.18 -20.91
N PHE A 62 -26.27 -8.94 -21.25
CA PHE A 62 -25.67 -9.41 -22.51
C PHE A 62 -25.79 -10.93 -22.68
N LYS A 63 -25.40 -11.70 -21.63
CA LYS A 63 -25.53 -13.17 -21.65
C LYS A 63 -26.97 -13.66 -21.72
N ALA A 64 -27.92 -12.94 -21.10
CA ALA A 64 -29.33 -13.27 -21.20
C ALA A 64 -29.88 -13.09 -22.62
N GLN A 65 -29.31 -12.16 -23.40
CA GLN A 65 -29.70 -11.95 -24.79
C GLN A 65 -29.11 -13.01 -25.74
N GLU A 66 -27.86 -13.43 -25.51
CA GLU A 66 -27.23 -14.52 -26.28
C GLU A 66 -27.92 -15.88 -26.05
N GLY A 67 -28.41 -16.13 -24.83
CA GLY A 67 -29.11 -17.38 -24.48
C GLY A 67 -30.48 -17.58 -25.14
N VAL A 68 -31.11 -16.51 -25.66
CA VAL A 68 -32.45 -16.59 -26.30
C VAL A 68 -32.37 -17.01 -27.77
N ALA A 69 -31.19 -16.96 -28.40
CA ALA A 69 -31.03 -17.26 -29.83
C ALA A 69 -30.76 -18.75 -30.16
N SER A 70 -30.59 -19.64 -29.16
CA SER A 70 -30.18 -21.04 -29.38
C SER A 70 -31.24 -22.05 -28.91
N GLY A 71 -32.46 -21.91 -29.42
CA GLY A 71 -33.58 -22.80 -29.10
C GLY A 71 -34.25 -23.39 -30.34
N SER A 72 -33.90 -24.64 -30.66
CA SER A 72 -34.78 -25.64 -31.28
C SER A 72 -35.19 -25.45 -32.76
N GLN A 73 -34.39 -26.02 -33.67
CA GLN A 73 -34.86 -26.50 -34.98
C GLN A 73 -34.44 -27.96 -35.20
N HIS A 74 -35.19 -28.90 -34.61
CA HIS A 74 -35.20 -30.30 -35.03
C HIS A 74 -36.63 -30.73 -35.34
N SER A 75 -37.18 -30.18 -36.42
CA SER A 75 -38.35 -30.73 -37.09
C SER A 75 -37.88 -31.87 -37.98
N ALA A 76 -37.95 -33.11 -37.48
CA ALA A 76 -37.70 -34.29 -38.30
C ALA A 76 -38.88 -34.46 -39.29
N SER A 77 -38.64 -34.08 -40.54
CA SER A 77 -39.51 -34.40 -41.67
C SER A 77 -39.58 -35.91 -41.87
N ILE A 78 -40.73 -36.52 -41.57
CA ILE A 78 -41.02 -37.90 -41.96
C ILE A 78 -41.43 -37.88 -43.44
N THR A 79 -40.49 -38.22 -44.30
CA THR A 79 -40.73 -38.45 -45.73
C THR A 79 -41.51 -39.75 -45.91
N ALA A 80 -42.80 -39.63 -46.26
CA ALA A 80 -43.60 -40.74 -46.74
C ALA A 80 -43.23 -41.07 -48.19
N VAL A 81 -42.84 -42.32 -48.44
CA VAL A 81 -42.73 -42.91 -49.78
C VAL A 81 -43.79 -44.02 -49.87
N PRO A 82 -44.74 -44.00 -50.82
CA PRO A 82 -45.61 -45.13 -51.07
C PRO A 82 -44.95 -46.05 -52.09
N ALA A 83 -44.52 -47.24 -51.65
CA ALA A 83 -44.17 -48.32 -52.56
C ALA A 83 -45.45 -49.02 -53.00
N ALA A 84 -45.77 -48.88 -54.29
CA ALA A 84 -46.84 -49.58 -54.96
C ALA A 84 -46.51 -51.08 -55.08
N GLY A 85 -47.47 -51.94 -54.72
CA GLY A 85 -47.51 -53.34 -55.15
C GLY A 85 -47.57 -54.37 -54.02
N ALA A 86 -48.76 -54.63 -53.47
CA ALA A 86 -49.12 -55.92 -52.87
C ALA A 86 -50.66 -56.08 -52.81
N PRO A 87 -51.21 -57.30 -52.87
CA PRO A 87 -52.64 -57.56 -53.09
C PRO A 87 -53.48 -57.34 -51.83
N ALA A 88 -54.80 -57.26 -52.05
CA ALA A 88 -55.84 -57.03 -51.04
C ALA A 88 -55.69 -57.87 -49.75
N PRO A 89 -55.91 -57.28 -48.55
CA PRO A 89 -55.84 -58.03 -47.31
C PRO A 89 -57.12 -58.87 -47.13
N THR A 90 -56.98 -60.19 -47.27
CA THR A 90 -57.94 -61.15 -46.73
C THR A 90 -57.80 -61.22 -45.22
N ALA A 91 -58.88 -60.89 -44.51
CA ALA A 91 -59.17 -61.13 -43.10
C ALA A 91 -58.21 -60.49 -42.06
N PRO A 92 -58.73 -59.71 -41.08
CA PRO A 92 -57.91 -59.26 -39.96
C PRO A 92 -57.47 -60.47 -39.12
N PRO A 93 -56.20 -60.58 -38.71
CA PRO A 93 -55.83 -61.55 -37.70
C PRO A 93 -56.54 -61.17 -36.40
N TYR A 94 -57.22 -62.13 -35.80
CA TYR A 94 -57.71 -62.03 -34.43
C TYR A 94 -56.47 -61.94 -33.53
N VAL A 95 -55.96 -60.73 -33.31
CA VAL A 95 -54.88 -60.49 -32.37
C VAL A 95 -55.43 -60.86 -31.00
N ASP A 96 -54.89 -61.92 -30.41
CA ASP A 96 -55.31 -62.37 -29.09
C ASP A 96 -55.15 -61.20 -28.10
N MET A 97 -56.28 -60.78 -27.53
CA MET A 97 -56.35 -59.64 -26.61
C MET A 97 -55.43 -59.83 -25.39
N ALA A 98 -55.07 -61.08 -25.08
CA ALA A 98 -54.06 -61.41 -24.08
C ALA A 98 -52.64 -60.94 -24.48
N MET A 99 -52.19 -61.24 -25.71
CA MET A 99 -50.86 -60.80 -26.18
C MET A 99 -50.74 -59.28 -26.27
N LEU A 100 -51.83 -58.61 -26.66
CA LEU A 100 -51.88 -57.14 -26.69
C LEU A 100 -51.73 -56.52 -25.29
N LYS A 101 -52.34 -57.13 -24.27
CA LYS A 101 -52.21 -56.69 -22.87
C LYS A 101 -50.81 -56.94 -22.32
N ASP A 102 -50.21 -58.08 -22.66
CA ASP A 102 -48.85 -58.41 -22.23
C ASP A 102 -47.83 -57.45 -22.85
N LEU A 103 -47.95 -57.16 -24.15
CA LEU A 103 -47.10 -56.19 -24.84
C LEU A 103 -47.26 -54.78 -24.25
N LEU A 104 -48.48 -54.37 -23.93
CA LEU A 104 -48.76 -53.08 -23.28
C LEU A 104 -48.17 -53.02 -21.86
N ALA A 105 -48.25 -54.11 -21.10
CA ALA A 105 -47.68 -54.22 -19.76
C ALA A 105 -46.14 -54.21 -19.79
N GLU A 106 -45.53 -54.84 -20.78
CA GLU A 106 -44.08 -54.83 -20.98
C GLU A 106 -43.58 -53.45 -21.41
N GLN A 107 -44.30 -52.77 -22.30
CA GLN A 107 -44.00 -51.39 -22.68
C GLN A 107 -44.14 -50.44 -21.47
N ALA A 108 -45.17 -50.61 -20.64
CA ALA A 108 -45.35 -49.83 -19.42
C ALA A 108 -44.22 -50.07 -18.39
N ARG A 109 -43.72 -51.31 -18.25
CA ARG A 109 -42.56 -51.61 -17.41
C ARG A 109 -41.29 -50.96 -17.94
N SER A 110 -41.02 -51.10 -19.25
CA SER A 110 -39.87 -50.49 -19.91
C SER A 110 -39.85 -48.97 -19.76
N LEU A 111 -40.99 -48.30 -19.95
CA LEU A 111 -41.11 -46.85 -19.72
C LEU A 111 -40.87 -46.46 -18.26
N LYS A 112 -41.39 -47.25 -17.32
CA LYS A 112 -41.20 -47.00 -15.89
C LYS A 112 -39.74 -47.16 -15.47
N ASP A 113 -39.07 -48.20 -15.97
CA ASP A 113 -37.68 -48.48 -15.67
C ASP A 113 -36.76 -47.41 -16.30
N GLY A 114 -37.02 -47.01 -17.55
CA GLY A 114 -36.31 -45.91 -18.20
C GLY A 114 -36.48 -44.57 -17.48
N LEU A 115 -37.69 -44.25 -17.00
CA LEU A 115 -37.94 -43.05 -16.20
C LEU A 115 -37.20 -43.10 -14.85
N ALA A 116 -37.14 -44.28 -14.22
CA ALA A 116 -36.42 -44.47 -12.96
C ALA A 116 -34.90 -44.33 -13.11
N GLU A 117 -34.33 -44.84 -14.21
CA GLU A 117 -32.92 -44.65 -14.55
C GLU A 117 -32.61 -43.19 -14.84
N GLN A 118 -33.47 -42.51 -15.60
CA GLN A 118 -33.32 -41.08 -15.89
C GLN A 118 -33.42 -40.22 -14.61
N ALA A 119 -34.31 -40.58 -13.69
CA ALA A 119 -34.40 -39.89 -12.39
C ALA A 119 -33.14 -40.10 -11.53
N ARG A 120 -32.54 -41.30 -11.56
CA ARG A 120 -31.27 -41.59 -10.88
C ARG A 120 -30.11 -40.81 -11.49
N SER A 121 -29.99 -40.82 -12.82
CA SER A 121 -28.90 -40.11 -13.50
C SER A 121 -28.97 -38.59 -13.28
N LEU A 122 -30.17 -38.00 -13.30
CA LEU A 122 -30.36 -36.59 -12.97
C LEU A 122 -29.99 -36.28 -11.51
N LYS A 123 -30.34 -37.16 -10.57
CA LYS A 123 -29.97 -37.00 -9.17
C LYS A 123 -28.45 -37.07 -8.97
N ASP A 124 -27.79 -38.01 -9.62
CA ASP A 124 -26.33 -38.17 -9.54
C ASP A 124 -25.60 -36.98 -10.19
N ALA A 125 -26.09 -36.51 -11.34
CA ALA A 125 -25.56 -35.31 -12.00
C ALA A 125 -25.68 -34.05 -11.12
N LEU A 126 -26.83 -33.87 -10.46
CA LEU A 126 -27.04 -32.77 -9.52
C LEU A 126 -26.12 -32.88 -8.30
N ALA A 127 -25.93 -34.10 -7.78
CA ALA A 127 -25.03 -34.34 -6.66
C ALA A 127 -23.56 -34.02 -7.02
N GLU A 128 -23.11 -34.39 -8.22
CA GLU A 128 -21.76 -34.02 -8.66
C GLU A 128 -21.60 -32.53 -8.94
N GLN A 129 -22.62 -31.89 -9.52
CA GLN A 129 -22.60 -30.45 -9.69
C GLN A 129 -22.47 -29.73 -8.33
N ALA A 130 -23.19 -30.18 -7.30
CA ALA A 130 -23.08 -29.64 -5.95
C ALA A 130 -21.69 -29.88 -5.34
N ARG A 131 -21.08 -31.05 -5.56
CA ARG A 131 -19.71 -31.34 -5.11
C ARG A 131 -18.69 -30.42 -5.76
N LEU A 132 -18.77 -30.24 -7.09
CA LEU A 132 -17.87 -29.37 -7.83
C LEU A 132 -18.00 -27.91 -7.39
N GLN A 133 -19.22 -27.42 -7.18
CA GLN A 133 -19.45 -26.07 -6.65
C GLN A 133 -18.86 -25.88 -5.25
N ASN A 134 -19.06 -26.86 -4.36
CA ASN A 134 -18.49 -26.81 -3.01
C ASN A 134 -16.96 -26.86 -3.03
N ALA A 135 -16.37 -27.69 -3.90
CA ALA A 135 -14.92 -27.76 -4.07
C ALA A 135 -14.34 -26.43 -4.61
N ALA A 136 -15.01 -25.82 -5.59
CA ALA A 136 -14.60 -24.52 -6.12
C ALA A 136 -14.67 -23.40 -5.07
N LEU A 137 -15.74 -23.37 -4.27
CA LEU A 137 -15.88 -22.43 -3.15
C LEU A 137 -14.79 -22.64 -2.08
N ALA A 138 -14.47 -23.89 -1.76
CA ALA A 138 -13.41 -24.22 -0.80
C ALA A 138 -12.03 -23.78 -1.28
N GLU A 139 -11.70 -24.03 -2.56
CA GLU A 139 -10.44 -23.55 -3.15
C GLU A 139 -10.39 -22.02 -3.21
N GLN A 140 -11.49 -21.36 -3.57
CA GLN A 140 -11.55 -19.89 -3.55
C GLN A 140 -11.28 -19.33 -2.14
N ALA A 141 -11.90 -19.91 -1.11
CA ALA A 141 -11.66 -19.50 0.27
C ALA A 141 -10.21 -19.75 0.70
N ARG A 142 -9.59 -20.86 0.25
CA ARG A 142 -8.18 -21.16 0.50
C ARG A 142 -7.26 -20.12 -0.13
N LEU A 143 -7.48 -19.79 -1.41
CA LEU A 143 -6.69 -18.79 -2.12
C LEU A 143 -6.83 -17.39 -1.51
N GLN A 144 -8.04 -17.01 -1.07
CA GLN A 144 -8.26 -15.74 -0.38
C GLN A 144 -7.50 -15.70 0.95
N ASN A 145 -7.58 -16.76 1.76
CA ASN A 145 -6.86 -16.85 3.03
C ASN A 145 -5.33 -16.81 2.81
N ASP A 146 -4.81 -17.53 1.82
CA ASP A 146 -3.39 -17.51 1.49
C ASP A 146 -2.93 -16.11 1.05
N THR A 147 -3.75 -15.41 0.27
CA THR A 147 -3.44 -14.05 -0.17
C THR A 147 -3.43 -13.06 1.00
N LEU A 148 -4.43 -13.15 1.89
CA LEU A 148 -4.49 -12.33 3.11
C LEU A 148 -3.31 -12.64 4.05
N ALA A 149 -2.94 -13.91 4.21
CA ALA A 149 -1.81 -14.31 5.03
C ALA A 149 -0.49 -13.74 4.50
N ARG A 150 -0.28 -13.78 3.17
CA ARG A 150 0.91 -13.18 2.54
C ARG A 150 0.93 -11.67 2.71
N SER A 151 -0.18 -10.97 2.45
CA SER A 151 -0.22 -9.51 2.57
C SER A 151 0.01 -9.04 4.01
N LEU A 152 -0.56 -9.72 5.00
CA LEU A 152 -0.31 -9.43 6.42
C LEU A 152 1.17 -9.68 6.80
N ALA A 153 1.78 -10.75 6.29
CA ALA A 153 3.19 -11.04 6.54
C ALA A 153 4.12 -9.99 5.92
N GLU A 154 3.83 -9.51 4.71
CA GLU A 154 4.56 -8.44 4.05
C GLU A 154 4.41 -7.11 4.79
N GLN A 155 3.20 -6.77 5.23
CA GLN A 155 2.95 -5.57 6.04
C GLN A 155 3.68 -5.63 7.38
N ALA A 156 3.70 -6.77 8.05
CA ALA A 156 4.45 -6.94 9.29
C ALA A 156 5.97 -6.77 9.09
N ARG A 157 6.52 -7.27 7.97
CA ARG A 157 7.93 -7.08 7.60
C ARG A 157 8.22 -5.61 7.31
N SER A 158 7.41 -4.94 6.50
CA SER A 158 7.65 -3.53 6.15
C SER A 158 7.58 -2.61 7.37
N LEU A 159 6.65 -2.85 8.30
CA LEU A 159 6.59 -2.11 9.57
C LEU A 159 7.84 -2.34 10.42
N LYS A 160 8.33 -3.58 10.49
CA LYS A 160 9.55 -3.90 11.24
C LYS A 160 10.78 -3.22 10.64
N ASP A 161 10.90 -3.22 9.31
CA ASP A 161 12.01 -2.59 8.60
C ASP A 161 11.97 -1.06 8.76
N ALA A 162 10.78 -0.46 8.65
CA ALA A 162 10.60 0.98 8.89
C ALA A 162 10.99 1.38 10.32
N LEU A 163 10.60 0.59 11.33
CA LEU A 163 10.98 0.82 12.72
C LEU A 163 12.50 0.70 12.91
N ALA A 164 13.13 -0.29 12.28
CA ALA A 164 14.57 -0.49 12.35
C ALA A 164 15.34 0.68 11.71
N GLU A 165 14.89 1.18 10.56
CA GLU A 165 15.48 2.37 9.93
C GLU A 165 15.27 3.63 10.76
N GLN A 166 14.09 3.81 11.35
CA GLN A 166 13.85 4.94 12.26
C GLN A 166 14.82 4.91 13.45
N ALA A 167 15.03 3.74 14.05
CA ALA A 167 15.98 3.58 15.16
C ALA A 167 17.43 3.87 14.72
N ARG A 168 17.83 3.44 13.51
CA ARG A 168 19.15 3.77 12.94
C ARG A 168 19.34 5.26 12.75
N LEU A 169 18.35 5.95 12.18
CA LEU A 169 18.42 7.40 11.97
C LEU A 169 18.48 8.18 13.28
N GLN A 170 17.70 7.77 14.29
CA GLN A 170 17.77 8.40 15.63
C GLN A 170 19.14 8.21 16.28
N ASN A 171 19.70 7.01 16.21
CA ASN A 171 21.04 6.74 16.76
C ASN A 171 22.13 7.52 16.01
N ALA A 172 22.04 7.62 14.69
CA ALA A 172 22.96 8.41 13.89
C ALA A 172 22.88 9.91 14.24
N ALA A 173 21.67 10.45 14.40
CA ALA A 173 21.46 11.83 14.81
C ALA A 173 22.03 12.13 16.21
N LEU A 174 21.80 11.22 17.17
CA LEU A 174 22.38 11.33 18.52
C LEU A 174 23.91 11.26 18.50
N ALA A 175 24.48 10.38 17.67
CA ALA A 175 25.93 10.26 17.52
C ALA A 175 26.55 11.54 16.92
N GLU A 176 25.95 12.12 15.89
CA GLU A 176 26.41 13.41 15.34
C GLU A 176 26.26 14.55 16.34
N GLN A 177 25.15 14.61 17.09
CA GLN A 177 24.98 15.61 18.14
C GLN A 177 26.09 15.50 19.21
N ALA A 178 26.39 14.29 19.67
CA ALA A 178 27.47 14.06 20.63
C ALA A 178 28.84 14.46 20.06
N ARG A 179 29.08 14.19 18.76
CA ARG A 179 30.31 14.59 18.08
C ARG A 179 30.46 16.11 18.03
N LEU A 180 29.41 16.83 17.63
CA LEU A 180 29.40 18.29 17.57
C LEU A 180 29.58 18.93 18.95
N GLN A 181 28.97 18.36 20.00
CA GLN A 181 29.16 18.83 21.37
C GLN A 181 30.60 18.64 21.85
N ASN A 182 31.20 17.47 21.60
CA ASN A 182 32.59 17.21 21.94
C ASN A 182 33.55 18.14 21.17
N ASP A 183 33.31 18.36 19.88
CA ASP A 183 34.12 19.27 19.07
C ASP A 183 34.02 20.72 19.58
N ALA A 184 32.82 21.17 19.98
CA ALA A 184 32.63 22.49 20.55
C ALA A 184 33.34 22.65 21.91
N LEU A 185 33.23 21.64 22.78
CA LEU A 185 33.94 21.62 24.06
C LEU A 185 35.45 21.62 23.87
N ALA A 186 35.97 20.82 22.93
CA ALA A 186 37.40 20.76 22.63
C ALA A 186 37.92 22.12 22.13
N ARG A 187 37.17 22.81 21.26
CA ARG A 187 37.51 24.17 20.81
C ARG A 187 37.51 25.18 21.95
N SER A 188 36.48 25.16 22.80
CA SER A 188 36.39 26.06 23.95
C SER A 188 37.55 25.86 24.93
N LEU A 189 37.90 24.61 25.23
CA LEU A 189 39.05 24.29 26.08
C LEU A 189 40.38 24.74 25.46
N ALA A 190 40.54 24.57 24.14
CA ALA A 190 41.74 25.03 23.44
C ALA A 190 41.87 26.56 23.46
N GLU A 191 40.76 27.29 23.30
CA GLU A 191 40.72 28.75 23.41
C GLU A 191 41.04 29.23 24.83
N GLN A 192 40.46 28.58 25.85
CA GLN A 192 40.79 28.87 27.25
C GLN A 192 42.28 28.64 27.53
N ALA A 193 42.83 27.51 27.09
CA ALA A 193 44.25 27.21 27.26
C ALA A 193 45.16 28.25 26.59
N ARG A 194 44.80 28.73 25.39
CA ARG A 194 45.51 29.83 24.71
C ARG A 194 45.42 31.13 25.51
N SER A 195 44.22 31.51 25.96
CA SER A 195 44.03 32.74 26.73
C SER A 195 44.83 32.75 28.06
N LEU A 196 44.87 31.60 28.76
CA LEU A 196 45.66 31.46 29.99
C LEU A 196 47.17 31.55 29.71
N LYS A 197 47.62 30.95 28.60
CA LYS A 197 49.02 31.02 28.19
C LYS A 197 49.43 32.45 27.84
N ASP A 198 48.56 33.18 27.13
CA ASP A 198 48.82 34.58 26.77
C ASP A 198 48.84 35.48 28.01
N ALA A 199 47.89 35.31 28.93
CA ALA A 199 47.87 36.03 30.21
C ALA A 199 49.12 35.77 31.05
N LEU A 200 49.58 34.51 31.12
CA LEU A 200 50.83 34.15 31.82
C LEU A 200 52.05 34.80 31.16
N ALA A 201 52.10 34.81 29.82
CA ALA A 201 53.17 35.47 29.07
C ALA A 201 53.19 36.99 29.32
N GLU A 202 52.03 37.63 29.37
CA GLU A 202 51.91 39.06 29.72
C GLU A 202 52.35 39.35 31.15
N GLN A 203 51.93 38.55 32.14
CA GLN A 203 52.40 38.68 33.52
C GLN A 203 53.92 38.53 33.62
N THR A 204 54.49 37.56 32.90
CA THR A 204 55.95 37.34 32.86
C THR A 204 56.67 38.54 32.26
N ARG A 205 56.17 39.09 31.15
CA ARG A 205 56.74 40.31 30.53
C ARG A 205 56.64 41.51 31.48
N SER A 206 55.51 41.69 32.16
CA SER A 206 55.31 42.77 33.13
C SER A 206 56.27 42.67 34.32
N LEU A 207 56.43 41.47 34.90
CA LEU A 207 57.38 41.24 35.99
C LEU A 207 58.82 41.46 35.53
N THR A 208 59.18 40.97 34.35
CA THR A 208 60.52 41.16 33.78
C THR A 208 60.82 42.65 33.56
N ALA A 209 59.86 43.41 33.03
CA ALA A 209 59.98 44.85 32.85
C ALA A 209 60.17 45.58 34.19
N LYS A 210 59.37 45.25 35.22
CA LYS A 210 59.53 45.81 36.58
C LYS A 210 60.90 45.49 37.19
N VAL A 211 61.39 44.26 37.01
CA VAL A 211 62.72 43.87 37.50
C VAL A 211 63.81 44.65 36.75
N GLN A 212 63.70 44.80 35.44
CA GLN A 212 64.63 45.61 34.65
C GLN A 212 64.63 47.08 35.09
N GLU A 213 63.46 47.67 35.33
CA GLU A 213 63.32 49.03 35.84
C GLU A 213 64.04 49.20 37.19
N VAL A 214 63.79 48.30 38.15
CA VAL A 214 64.47 48.31 39.46
C VAL A 214 65.99 48.16 39.32
N LEU A 215 66.46 47.30 38.40
CA LEU A 215 67.89 47.12 38.15
C LEU A 215 68.53 48.38 37.55
N VAL A 216 67.86 49.04 36.60
CA VAL A 216 68.31 50.31 36.01
C VAL A 216 68.35 51.41 37.07
N ASP A 217 67.31 51.54 37.89
CA ASP A 217 67.26 52.49 39.01
C ASP A 217 68.37 52.23 40.03
N ASN A 218 68.63 50.96 40.37
CA ASN A 218 69.71 50.58 41.29
C ASN A 218 71.09 50.90 40.71
N ALA A 219 71.31 50.62 39.42
CA ALA A 219 72.54 50.97 38.73
C ALA A 219 72.77 52.49 38.73
N GLN A 220 71.75 53.30 38.40
CA GLN A 220 71.83 54.76 38.47
C GLN A 220 72.16 55.26 39.89
N ARG A 221 71.52 54.68 40.93
CA ARG A 221 71.85 54.99 42.33
C ARG A 221 73.31 54.68 42.69
N ARG A 222 73.86 53.56 42.18
CA ARG A 222 75.25 53.15 42.43
C ARG A 222 76.28 54.02 41.69
N HIS A 223 75.94 54.59 40.54
CA HIS A 223 76.83 55.47 39.77
C HIS A 223 76.89 56.92 40.28
N HIS A 224 75.95 57.35 41.14
CA HIS A 224 75.94 58.70 41.75
C HIS A 224 75.77 58.68 43.28
N PRO A 225 76.64 58.01 44.06
CA PRO A 225 76.48 57.87 45.51
C PRO A 225 76.52 59.22 46.25
N GLY A 226 77.24 60.21 45.71
CA GLY A 226 77.40 61.54 46.31
C GLY A 226 76.25 62.54 46.06
N ALA A 227 75.29 62.23 45.18
CA ALA A 227 74.15 63.12 44.89
C ALA A 227 72.93 62.79 45.75
N TYR A 228 72.71 61.51 46.04
CA TYR A 228 71.59 61.02 46.85
C TYR A 228 71.78 61.36 48.33
N LEU A 229 72.97 61.08 48.88
CA LEU A 229 73.35 61.48 50.25
C LEU A 229 73.26 62.99 50.44
N ARG A 230 73.56 63.80 49.41
CA ARG A 230 73.48 65.26 49.48
C ARG A 230 72.03 65.78 49.51
N ARG A 231 71.10 65.12 48.81
CA ARG A 231 69.65 65.44 48.88
C ARG A 231 69.01 64.99 50.19
N GLU A 232 69.32 63.79 50.67
CA GLU A 232 68.80 63.34 51.98
C GLU A 232 69.36 64.18 53.13
N TRP A 233 70.65 64.57 53.08
CA TRP A 233 71.22 65.48 54.08
C TRP A 233 70.60 66.89 54.00
N ALA A 234 70.27 67.38 52.80
CA ALA A 234 69.57 68.65 52.62
C ALA A 234 68.12 68.61 53.13
N MET A 235 67.39 67.52 52.91
CA MET A 235 66.03 67.34 53.45
C MET A 235 66.03 67.13 54.96
N SER A 236 67.02 66.41 55.50
CA SER A 236 67.17 66.21 56.94
C SER A 236 67.54 67.52 57.67
N LYS A 237 68.34 68.40 57.06
CA LYS A 237 68.59 69.76 57.60
C LYS A 237 67.36 70.68 57.54
N ALA A 238 66.50 70.54 56.55
CA ALA A 238 65.29 71.36 56.42
C ALA A 238 64.20 70.97 57.43
N ALA A 239 64.26 69.75 57.99
CA ALA A 239 63.27 69.22 58.93
C ALA A 239 63.58 69.50 60.42
N VAL A 240 64.67 70.21 60.76
CA VAL A 240 64.97 70.59 62.15
C VAL A 240 64.05 71.75 62.56
N PRO A 241 63.13 71.58 63.52
CA PRO A 241 62.30 72.69 64.00
C PRO A 241 63.18 73.68 64.75
N LYS A 242 63.13 74.97 64.37
CA LYS A 242 63.77 76.03 65.15
C LYS A 242 63.07 76.16 66.50
N GLU A 243 63.70 75.66 67.56
CA GLU A 243 63.31 76.00 68.93
C GLU A 243 63.38 77.53 69.12
N LYS A 244 62.22 78.15 69.31
CA LYS A 244 62.12 79.53 69.78
C LYS A 244 62.56 79.57 71.24
N LYS A 245 63.76 80.08 71.50
CA LYS A 245 64.15 80.51 72.85
C LYS A 245 63.32 81.75 73.21
N VAL A 246 62.41 81.56 74.15
CA VAL A 246 61.78 82.63 74.93
C VAL A 246 62.82 83.12 75.92
N LEU A 247 63.12 84.42 75.87
CA LEU A 247 63.74 85.23 76.91
C LEU A 247 62.92 86.51 77.01
#